data_AF-A0A955JK00-F1
#
_entry.id   AF-A0A955JK00-F1
#
_cell.length_a   1.000
_cell.length_b   1.000
_cell.length_c   1.000
_cell.angle_alpha   90.00
_cell.angle_beta   90.00
_cell.angle_gamma   90.00
#
_symmetry.space_group_name_H-M   'P 1'
#
loop_
_entity.id
_entity.type
_entity.pdbx_description
1 polymer ?
#
loop_
_entity_poly.entity_id
_entity_poly.type
_entity_poly.pdbx_seq_one_letter_code
_entity_poly.pdbx_strand_id
1 'polypeptide(L)'
;GAFLGGIIEDFTVPPALEGAVQHILQDVIPKVRERGWYGIGGFDVLIDEFGKAYFIDANFRMTGMSAYHFLIDRGIIRRPMMSIMGTFVGTESALRTVLAPFAAKKTRSRFLKLICLSRNNTTWRFNAALEYSDENELLNRVELLLSAGVQSEALESVRGALHQKQP
;
A
#
# COMPACT_ATOMS: atom_id res chain seq x y z
N GLY A 1 9.94 -13.14 -3.47
CA GLY A 1 10.12 -11.69 -3.28
C GLY A 1 9.45 -11.28 -1.98
N ALA A 2 9.95 -10.25 -1.32
CA ALA A 2 9.25 -9.62 -0.19
C ALA A 2 8.33 -8.52 -0.74
N PHE A 3 7.08 -8.48 -0.30
CA PHE A 3 6.19 -7.36 -0.59
C PHE A 3 6.67 -6.15 0.22
N LEU A 4 7.21 -5.15 -0.46
CA LEU A 4 7.76 -3.95 0.18
C LEU A 4 6.65 -2.95 0.56
N GLY A 5 5.61 -2.89 -0.26
CA GLY A 5 4.52 -1.94 -0.12
C GLY A 5 3.79 -1.75 -1.44
N GLY A 6 2.84 -0.83 -1.46
CA GLY A 6 2.11 -0.49 -2.67
C GLY A 6 1.31 0.79 -2.47
N ILE A 7 1.18 1.58 -3.54
CA ILE A 7 0.34 2.77 -3.55
C ILE A 7 -1.07 2.37 -3.97
N ILE A 8 -2.06 2.89 -3.27
CA ILE A 8 -3.48 2.78 -3.59
C ILE A 8 -3.99 4.19 -3.81
N GLU A 9 -4.21 4.51 -5.08
CA GLU A 9 -4.78 5.78 -5.51
C GLU A 9 -6.18 5.56 -6.06
N ASP A 10 -6.98 6.62 -6.02
CA ASP A 10 -8.38 6.55 -6.36
C ASP A 10 -8.65 6.90 -7.83
N PHE A 11 -9.56 6.12 -8.41
CA PHE A 11 -10.36 6.34 -9.61
C PHE A 11 -9.76 6.49 -11.01
N THR A 12 -8.44 6.64 -11.21
CA THR A 12 -7.91 6.73 -12.60
C THR A 12 -6.98 5.58 -12.94
N VAL A 13 -7.44 4.69 -13.82
CA VAL A 13 -6.57 3.69 -14.45
C VAL A 13 -5.51 4.45 -15.26
N PRO A 14 -4.20 4.24 -15.02
CA PRO A 14 -3.17 4.84 -15.83
C PRO A 14 -3.38 4.52 -17.31
N PRO A 15 -3.14 5.45 -18.26
CA PRO A 15 -3.33 5.19 -19.70
C PRO A 15 -2.61 3.94 -20.19
N ALA A 16 -1.42 3.66 -19.65
CA ALA A 16 -0.63 2.45 -19.96
C ALA A 16 -1.34 1.13 -19.59
N LEU A 17 -2.35 1.16 -18.72
CA LEU A 17 -3.11 0.00 -18.26
C LEU A 17 -4.50 -0.14 -18.90
N GLU A 18 -4.96 0.84 -19.69
CA GLU A 18 -6.32 0.81 -20.27
C GLU A 18 -6.57 -0.45 -21.11
N GLY A 19 -5.63 -0.82 -21.99
CA GLY A 19 -5.74 -2.02 -22.82
C GLY A 19 -5.76 -3.31 -21.99
N ALA A 20 -5.02 -3.36 -20.89
CA ALA A 20 -5.03 -4.50 -19.96
C ALA A 20 -6.39 -4.62 -19.26
N VAL A 21 -6.94 -3.50 -18.78
CA VAL A 21 -8.28 -3.48 -18.16
C VAL A 21 -9.35 -3.93 -19.15
N GLN A 22 -9.31 -3.44 -20.39
CA GLN A 22 -10.25 -3.86 -21.44
C GLN A 22 -10.17 -5.37 -21.69
N HIS A 23 -8.96 -5.92 -21.84
CA HIS A 23 -8.77 -7.36 -22.04
C HIS A 23 -9.31 -8.18 -20.86
N ILE A 24 -9.07 -7.75 -19.61
CA ILE A 24 -9.63 -8.43 -18.43
C ILE A 24 -11.15 -8.46 -18.51
N LEU A 25 -11.79 -7.31 -18.75
CA LEU A 25 -13.24 -7.17 -18.72
C LEU A 25 -13.93 -7.91 -19.88
N GLN A 26 -13.34 -7.88 -21.07
CA GLN A 26 -13.94 -8.41 -22.30
C GLN A 26 -13.61 -9.89 -22.53
N ASP A 27 -12.41 -10.35 -22.18
CA ASP A 27 -11.94 -11.67 -22.56
C ASP A 27 -11.74 -12.62 -21.37
N VAL A 28 -11.26 -12.11 -20.23
CA VAL A 28 -10.86 -12.94 -19.08
C VAL A 28 -12.05 -13.20 -18.15
N ILE A 29 -12.71 -12.14 -17.67
CA ILE A 29 -13.81 -12.25 -16.71
C ILE A 29 -14.97 -13.11 -17.21
N PRO A 30 -15.40 -13.03 -18.50
CA PRO A 30 -16.45 -13.91 -19.01
C PRO A 30 -16.08 -15.39 -18.89
N LYS A 31 -14.86 -15.77 -19.30
CA LYS A 31 -14.36 -17.15 -19.22
C LYS A 31 -14.23 -17.65 -17.79
N VAL A 32 -13.83 -16.78 -16.86
CA VAL A 32 -13.77 -17.10 -15.43
C VAL A 32 -15.17 -17.41 -14.89
N ARG A 33 -16.18 -16.62 -15.29
CA ARG A 33 -17.58 -16.84 -14.90
C ARG A 33 -18.18 -18.10 -15.53
N GLU A 34 -17.87 -18.39 -16.79
CA GLU A 34 -18.28 -19.64 -17.46
C GLU A 34 -17.76 -20.89 -16.73
N ARG A 35 -16.61 -20.77 -16.07
CA ARG A 35 -16.03 -21.83 -15.22
C ARG A 35 -16.64 -21.89 -13.82
N GLY A 36 -17.67 -21.09 -13.54
CA GLY A 36 -18.40 -21.09 -12.27
C GLY A 36 -17.69 -20.39 -11.12
N TRP A 37 -16.65 -19.59 -11.39
CA TRP A 37 -15.94 -18.87 -10.33
C TRP A 37 -16.55 -17.47 -10.11
N TYR A 38 -16.86 -17.17 -8.85
CA TYR A 38 -17.41 -15.88 -8.41
C TYR A 38 -16.69 -15.44 -7.14
N GLY A 39 -16.10 -14.24 -7.14
CA GLY A 39 -15.33 -13.75 -6.00
C GLY A 39 -14.53 -12.49 -6.32
N ILE A 40 -13.49 -12.26 -5.53
CA ILE A 40 -12.54 -11.14 -5.68
C ILE A 40 -11.28 -11.64 -6.36
N GLY A 41 -10.90 -10.97 -7.45
CA GLY A 41 -9.71 -11.28 -8.23
C GLY A 41 -8.89 -10.02 -8.50
N GLY A 42 -7.58 -10.19 -8.57
CA GLY A 42 -6.65 -9.17 -9.02
C GLY A 42 -5.69 -9.75 -10.07
N PHE A 43 -5.12 -8.88 -10.89
CA PHE A 43 -4.06 -9.25 -11.82
C PHE A 43 -2.85 -8.39 -11.53
N ASP A 44 -1.70 -9.04 -11.38
CA ASP A 44 -0.43 -8.34 -11.25
C ASP A 44 0.06 -8.01 -12.66
N VAL A 45 0.36 -6.74 -12.90
CA VAL A 45 0.73 -6.22 -14.23
C VAL A 45 2.06 -5.48 -14.15
N LEU A 46 2.96 -5.78 -15.08
CA LEU A 46 4.17 -5.00 -15.31
C LEU A 46 3.96 -4.05 -16.49
N ILE A 47 4.52 -2.85 -16.39
CA ILE A 47 4.56 -1.88 -17.48
C ILE A 47 6.03 -1.72 -17.87
N ASP A 48 6.34 -1.90 -19.15
CA ASP A 48 7.69 -1.66 -19.67
C ASP A 48 7.98 -0.17 -19.89
N GLU A 49 9.22 0.15 -20.27
CA GLU A 49 9.67 1.52 -20.55
C GLU A 49 8.92 2.20 -21.72
N PHE A 50 8.24 1.42 -22.56
CA PHE A 50 7.42 1.90 -23.67
C PHE A 50 5.94 2.03 -23.30
N GLY A 51 5.58 1.79 -22.04
CA GLY A 51 4.20 1.87 -21.56
C GLY A 51 3.34 0.65 -21.89
N LYS A 52 3.94 -0.47 -22.31
CA LYS A 52 3.19 -1.69 -22.64
C LYS A 52 3.00 -2.55 -21.40
N ALA A 53 1.75 -3.00 -21.21
CA ALA A 53 1.32 -3.82 -20.08
C ALA A 53 1.48 -5.33 -20.31
N TYR A 54 1.95 -6.06 -19.30
CA TYR A 54 2.10 -7.52 -19.30
C TYR A 54 1.50 -8.12 -18.02
N PHE A 55 0.54 -9.04 -18.17
CA PHE A 55 0.02 -9.82 -17.04
C PHE A 55 1.08 -10.84 -16.58
N ILE A 56 1.37 -10.84 -15.28
CA ILE A 56 2.36 -11.77 -14.70
C ILE A 56 1.76 -12.78 -13.73
N ASP A 57 0.66 -12.43 -13.05
CA ASP A 57 -0.01 -13.33 -12.12
C ASP A 57 -1.50 -13.00 -12.00
N ALA A 58 -2.31 -14.02 -11.77
CA ALA A 58 -3.75 -13.91 -11.54
C ALA A 58 -4.08 -14.37 -10.12
N ASN A 59 -4.53 -13.45 -9.28
CA ASN A 59 -4.79 -13.65 -7.87
C ASN A 59 -6.29 -13.67 -7.58
N PHE A 60 -6.93 -14.84 -7.74
CA PHE A 60 -8.36 -15.07 -7.48
C PHE A 60 -8.66 -15.33 -5.98
N ARG A 61 -8.25 -14.38 -5.14
CA ARG A 61 -8.49 -14.40 -3.69
C ARG A 61 -8.45 -12.98 -3.13
N MET A 62 -8.91 -12.80 -1.90
CA MET A 62 -8.57 -11.59 -1.15
C MET A 62 -7.05 -11.51 -0.93
N THR A 63 -6.48 -10.35 -1.26
CA THR A 63 -5.08 -10.03 -0.99
C THR A 63 -4.99 -9.05 0.19
N GLY A 64 -3.78 -8.78 0.64
CA GLY A 64 -3.54 -7.74 1.66
C GLY A 64 -4.07 -6.36 1.24
N MET A 65 -4.25 -6.14 -0.07
CA MET A 65 -4.74 -4.87 -0.61
C MET A 65 -6.26 -4.78 -0.69
N SER A 66 -6.98 -5.92 -0.72
CA SER A 66 -8.43 -5.96 -0.90
C SER A 66 -9.19 -5.19 0.18
N ALA A 67 -8.73 -5.26 1.43
CA ALA A 67 -9.36 -4.56 2.55
C ALA A 67 -9.40 -3.04 2.32
N TYR A 68 -8.35 -2.47 1.71
CA TYR A 68 -8.31 -1.04 1.43
C TYR A 68 -9.24 -0.64 0.30
N HIS A 69 -9.31 -1.43 -0.77
CA HIS A 69 -10.26 -1.18 -1.85
C HIS A 69 -11.70 -1.14 -1.34
N PHE A 70 -12.08 -2.03 -0.41
CA PHE A 70 -13.42 -1.98 0.20
C PHE A 70 -13.65 -0.75 1.09
N LEU A 71 -12.61 -0.26 1.75
CA LEU A 71 -12.71 0.94 2.58
C LEU A 71 -12.76 2.22 1.73
N ILE A 72 -12.10 2.23 0.57
CA ILE A 72 -12.18 3.30 -0.42
C ILE A 72 -13.58 3.32 -1.06
N ASP A 73 -14.07 2.18 -1.55
CA ASP A 73 -15.39 2.04 -2.18
C ASP A 73 -16.53 2.47 -1.24
N ARG A 74 -16.40 2.18 0.06
CA ARG A 74 -17.35 2.63 1.10
C ARG A 74 -17.19 4.11 1.51
N GLY A 75 -16.26 4.84 0.91
CA GLY A 75 -15.96 6.24 1.22
C GLY A 75 -15.39 6.47 2.62
N ILE A 76 -14.91 5.41 3.29
CA ILE A 76 -14.26 5.47 4.62
C ILE A 76 -12.84 6.01 4.47
N ILE A 77 -12.19 5.70 3.35
CA ILE A 77 -10.89 6.23 2.96
C ILE A 77 -11.10 7.07 1.71
N ARG A 78 -10.66 8.32 1.75
CA ARG A 78 -10.84 9.30 0.66
C ARG A 78 -9.52 9.92 0.22
N ARG A 79 -8.42 9.29 0.63
CA ARG A 79 -7.06 9.78 0.44
C ARG A 79 -6.20 8.66 -0.12
N PRO A 80 -5.23 8.98 -1.00
CA PRO A 80 -4.19 8.05 -1.37
C PRO A 80 -3.54 7.41 -0.14
N MET A 81 -3.13 6.16 -0.30
CA MET A 81 -2.45 5.41 0.74
C MET A 81 -1.25 4.66 0.20
N MET A 82 -0.21 4.59 1.01
CA MET A 82 0.93 3.71 0.81
C MET A 82 0.86 2.58 1.84
N SER A 83 0.74 1.34 1.37
CA SER A 83 1.01 0.16 2.19
C SER A 83 2.51 0.08 2.48
N ILE A 84 2.86 -0.11 3.76
CA ILE A 84 4.25 -0.28 4.19
C ILE A 84 4.38 -1.51 5.09
N MET A 85 5.48 -2.24 4.92
CA MET A 85 5.99 -3.16 5.93
C MET A 85 7.10 -2.46 6.72
N GLY A 86 6.97 -2.44 8.04
CA GLY A 86 7.94 -1.78 8.94
C GLY A 86 8.40 -2.70 10.06
N THR A 87 9.62 -2.47 10.53
CA THR A 87 10.16 -3.09 11.74
C THR A 87 10.58 -2.04 12.76
N PHE A 88 10.47 -2.39 14.03
CA PHE A 88 10.93 -1.56 15.15
C PHE A 88 11.58 -2.45 16.20
N VAL A 89 12.78 -2.09 16.65
CA VAL A 89 13.49 -2.83 17.69
C VAL A 89 13.36 -2.09 19.01
N GLY A 90 12.67 -2.70 19.99
CA GLY A 90 12.50 -2.10 21.31
C GLY A 90 11.41 -2.77 22.15
N THR A 91 11.12 -2.17 23.31
CA THR A 91 10.04 -2.62 24.19
C THR A 91 8.67 -2.25 23.61
N GLU A 92 7.61 -2.88 24.10
CA GLU A 92 6.24 -2.49 23.74
C GLU A 92 5.95 -1.03 24.10
N SER A 93 6.44 -0.59 25.26
CA SER A 93 6.30 0.79 25.71
C SER A 93 6.98 1.77 24.74
N ALA A 94 8.20 1.46 24.29
CA ALA A 94 8.91 2.27 23.31
C ALA A 94 8.16 2.32 21.97
N LEU A 95 7.69 1.16 21.48
CA LEU A 95 6.89 1.10 20.25
C LEU A 95 5.63 1.96 20.36
N ARG A 96 4.91 1.87 21.48
CA ARG A 96 3.70 2.67 21.72
C ARG A 96 4.03 4.16 21.75
N THR A 97 5.09 4.57 22.41
CA THR A 97 5.53 5.97 22.44
C THR A 97 5.86 6.49 21.03
N VAL A 98 6.51 5.66 20.20
CA VAL A 98 6.91 5.99 18.83
C VAL A 98 5.72 6.03 17.86
N LEU A 99 4.85 5.02 17.88
CA LEU A 99 3.79 4.87 16.88
C LEU A 99 2.45 5.46 17.30
N ALA A 100 2.14 5.59 18.60
CA ALA A 100 0.85 6.11 19.04
C ALA A 100 0.52 7.52 18.50
N PRO A 101 1.48 8.47 18.39
CA PRO A 101 1.21 9.79 17.81
C PRO A 101 0.66 9.73 16.38
N PHE A 102 1.04 8.69 15.62
CA PHE A 102 0.69 8.53 14.21
C PHE A 102 -0.45 7.52 13.99
N ALA A 103 -0.63 6.57 14.91
CA ALA A 103 -1.55 5.44 14.74
C ALA A 103 -2.81 5.46 15.61
N ALA A 104 -2.78 6.15 16.76
CA ALA A 104 -3.88 6.08 17.72
C ALA A 104 -5.11 6.87 17.24
N LYS A 105 -6.31 6.28 17.37
CA LYS A 105 -7.60 6.83 16.88
C LYS A 105 -7.92 8.25 17.37
N LYS A 106 -7.42 8.65 18.54
CA LYS A 106 -7.73 9.93 19.18
C LYS A 106 -6.75 11.07 18.84
N THR A 107 -5.73 10.81 18.01
CA THR A 107 -4.73 11.82 17.65
C THR A 107 -5.19 12.61 16.42
N ARG A 108 -5.03 13.94 16.45
CA ARG A 108 -5.31 14.79 15.28
C ARG A 108 -4.33 14.53 14.13
N SER A 109 -3.14 14.05 14.45
CA SER A 109 -2.05 13.74 13.51
C SER A 109 -2.06 12.29 13.03
N ARG A 110 -3.20 11.58 13.17
CA ARG A 110 -3.28 10.18 12.75
C ARG A 110 -3.16 10.08 11.23
N PHE A 111 -2.07 9.49 10.75
CA PHE A 111 -1.87 9.17 9.35
C PHE A 111 -1.48 7.70 9.11
N LEU A 112 -1.19 6.95 10.17
CA LEU A 112 -0.79 5.56 10.11
C LEU A 112 -1.95 4.65 10.57
N LYS A 113 -2.28 3.66 9.77
CA LYS A 113 -3.26 2.62 10.09
C LYS A 113 -2.55 1.30 10.20
N LEU A 114 -2.27 0.86 11.43
CA LEU A 114 -1.73 -0.46 11.71
C LEU A 114 -2.77 -1.53 11.39
N ILE A 115 -2.37 -2.56 10.64
CA ILE A 115 -3.26 -3.64 10.17
C ILE A 115 -2.91 -4.94 10.85
N CYS A 116 -1.63 -5.28 10.84
CA CYS A 116 -1.11 -6.40 11.59
C CYS A 116 0.15 -5.98 12.33
N LEU A 117 0.31 -6.52 13.53
CA LEU A 117 1.48 -6.35 14.37
C LEU A 117 1.86 -7.74 14.87
N SER A 118 3.13 -8.09 14.74
CA SER A 118 3.71 -9.31 15.28
C SER A 118 4.99 -8.96 16.03
N ARG A 119 5.37 -9.83 16.97
CA ARG A 119 6.56 -9.63 17.79
C ARG A 119 7.40 -10.90 17.78
N ASN A 120 8.70 -10.73 17.56
CA ASN A 120 9.72 -11.74 17.79
C ASN A 120 10.81 -11.13 18.67
N ASN A 121 10.92 -11.58 19.93
CA ASN A 121 11.82 -11.03 20.94
C ASN A 121 11.63 -9.51 21.14
N THR A 122 12.62 -8.71 20.76
CA THR A 122 12.59 -7.24 20.82
C THR A 122 12.20 -6.61 19.48
N THR A 123 11.99 -7.41 18.44
CA THR A 123 11.63 -6.92 17.11
C THR A 123 10.13 -6.98 16.91
N TRP A 124 9.54 -5.83 16.65
CA TRP A 124 8.16 -5.66 16.22
C TRP A 124 8.14 -5.57 14.71
N ARG A 125 7.27 -6.33 14.07
CA ARG A 125 7.04 -6.27 12.62
C ARG A 125 5.58 -5.91 12.39
N PHE A 126 5.31 -4.97 11.51
CA PHE A 126 3.96 -4.54 11.22
C PHE A 126 3.74 -4.24 9.76
N ASN A 127 2.48 -4.41 9.33
CA ASN A 127 1.99 -3.82 8.08
C ASN A 127 1.08 -2.66 8.44
N ALA A 128 1.23 -1.56 7.71
CA ALA A 128 0.43 -0.38 7.90
C ALA A 128 0.01 0.25 6.57
N ALA A 129 -1.06 1.03 6.59
CA ALA A 129 -1.31 2.04 5.57
C ALA A 129 -0.93 3.42 6.08
N LEU A 130 -0.10 4.11 5.32
CA LEU A 130 0.24 5.50 5.47
C LEU A 130 -0.66 6.29 4.52
N GLU A 131 -1.56 7.10 5.06
CA GLU A 131 -2.34 8.03 4.23
C GLU A 131 -1.45 9.20 3.80
N TYR A 132 -1.81 9.90 2.73
CA TYR A 132 -1.21 11.18 2.34
C TYR A 132 -2.16 11.94 1.37
N SER A 133 -1.87 13.20 1.07
CA SER A 133 -2.63 14.00 0.09
C SER A 133 -1.79 14.38 -1.12
N ASP A 134 -0.49 14.60 -0.93
CA ASP A 134 0.46 14.99 -1.96
C ASP A 134 1.87 14.45 -1.64
N GLU A 135 2.79 14.60 -2.58
CA GLU A 135 4.18 14.12 -2.46
C GLU A 135 4.94 14.77 -1.29
N ASN A 136 4.66 16.04 -0.95
CA ASN A 136 5.33 16.72 0.15
C ASN A 136 4.85 16.21 1.51
N GLU A 137 3.55 15.96 1.64
CA GLU A 137 2.98 15.36 2.83
C GLU A 137 3.44 13.90 2.99
N LEU A 138 3.54 13.15 1.89
CA LEU A 138 4.10 11.80 1.89
C LEU A 138 5.54 11.81 2.40
N LEU A 139 6.40 12.67 1.85
CA LEU A 139 7.80 12.78 2.28
C LEU A 139 7.91 13.12 3.77
N ASN A 140 7.16 14.13 4.24
CA ASN A 140 7.15 14.49 5.66
C ASN A 140 6.74 13.32 6.57
N ARG A 141 5.71 12.57 6.20
CA ARG A 141 5.25 11.41 6.98
C ARG A 141 6.25 10.27 6.96
N VAL A 142 6.93 10.04 5.83
CA VAL A 142 8.03 9.08 5.70
C VAL A 142 9.18 9.44 6.65
N GLU A 143 9.63 10.70 6.64
CA GLU A 143 10.70 11.18 7.52
C GLU A 143 10.33 11.07 9.00
N LEU A 144 9.08 11.38 9.37
CA LEU A 144 8.59 11.22 10.74
C LEU A 144 8.68 9.77 11.22
N LEU A 145 8.37 8.79 10.36
CA LEU A 145 8.45 7.38 10.75
C LEU A 145 9.89 6.89 10.84
N LEU A 146 10.74 7.22 9.85
CA LEU A 146 12.15 6.86 9.84
C LEU A 146 12.90 7.46 11.03
N SER A 147 12.69 8.75 11.31
CA SER A 147 13.29 9.43 12.47
C SER A 147 12.79 8.91 13.81
N ALA A 148 11.57 8.37 13.86
CA ALA A 148 11.04 7.71 15.05
C ALA A 148 11.57 6.27 15.24
N GLY A 149 12.47 5.79 14.37
CA GLY A 149 13.14 4.50 14.49
C GLY A 149 12.42 3.35 13.78
N VAL A 150 11.45 3.64 12.91
CA VAL A 150 10.87 2.63 12.02
C VAL A 150 11.88 2.31 10.92
N GLN A 151 12.14 1.03 10.73
CA GLN A 151 12.96 0.52 9.63
C GLN A 151 12.05 -0.04 8.54
N SER A 152 12.18 0.45 7.31
CA SER A 152 11.39 -0.03 6.17
C SER A 152 12.07 0.31 4.85
N GLU A 153 12.36 -0.69 4.03
CA GLU A 153 12.92 -0.50 2.69
C GLU A 153 12.00 0.33 1.79
N ALA A 154 10.68 0.21 1.96
CA ALA A 154 9.71 0.99 1.20
C ALA A 154 9.73 2.47 1.58
N LEU A 155 9.82 2.80 2.87
CA LEU A 155 9.98 4.18 3.33
C LEU A 155 11.28 4.79 2.80
N GLU A 156 12.38 4.04 2.86
CA GLU A 156 13.68 4.46 2.35
C GLU A 156 13.67 4.73 0.83
N SER A 157 13.04 3.82 0.06
CA SER A 157 12.91 3.96 -1.38
C SER A 157 12.09 5.18 -1.78
N VAL A 158 10.97 5.42 -1.08
CA VAL A 158 10.11 6.59 -1.33
C VAL A 158 10.83 7.88 -0.96
N ARG A 159 11.54 7.93 0.18
CA ARG A 159 12.36 9.08 0.55
C ARG A 159 13.37 9.42 -0.55
N GLY A 160 14.11 8.42 -1.03
CA GLY A 160 15.10 8.60 -2.10
C GLY A 160 14.47 9.13 -3.40
N ALA A 161 13.34 8.57 -3.81
CA ALA A 161 12.65 8.98 -5.04
C ALA A 161 12.09 10.42 -4.95
N LEU A 162 11.54 10.81 -3.80
CA LEU A 162 10.95 12.14 -3.62
C LEU A 162 12.01 13.24 -3.46
N HIS A 163 13.15 12.95 -2.82
CA HIS A 163 14.27 13.89 -2.76
C HIS A 163 14.86 14.19 -4.15
N GLN A 164 14.90 13.22 -5.06
CA GLN A 164 15.40 13.43 -6.42
C GLN A 164 14.48 14.30 -7.29
N LYS A 165 13.20 14.43 -6.91
CA LYS A 165 12.22 15.27 -7.62
C LYS A 165 12.14 16.71 -7.13
N GLN A 166 12.79 17.04 -6.00
CA GLN A 166 12.80 18.41 -5.50
C GLN A 166 13.82 19.24 -6.32
N PRO A 167 13.41 20.40 -6.87
CA PRO A 167 14.27 21.26 -7.68
C PRO A 167 15.39 21.93 -6.87
#